data_AF-A0A3S9BP19-F1
#
_entry.id   AF-A0A3S9BP19-F1
#
_cell.length_a   1.000
_cell.length_b   1.000
_cell.length_c   1.000
_cell.angle_alpha   90.00
_cell.angle_beta   90.00
_cell.angle_gamma   90.00
#
_symmetry.space_group_name_H-M   'P 1'
#
loop_
_entity.id
_entity.type
_entity.pdbx_description
1 polymer ?
#
loop_
_entity_poly.entity_id
_entity_poly.type
_entity_poly.pdbx_seq_one_letter_code
_entity_poly.pdbx_strand_id
1 'polypeptide(L)' 'MTIRIRLPGGTLKIKKKDELRRREQKRQVPVLQVGNYFIVWWPSSMSDRPSSTKKSGAHDHAPDDPDHAAR' A
#
# COMPACT_ATOMS: atom_id res chain seq x y z
N MET A 1 -2.09 17.62 12.40
CA MET A 1 -2.29 18.22 11.08
C MET A 1 -1.20 17.77 10.10
N THR A 2 -1.61 17.00 9.09
CA THR A 2 -0.72 16.53 8.02
C THR A 2 -1.27 16.97 6.66
N ILE A 3 -0.50 17.73 5.90
CA ILE A 3 -0.83 18.08 4.51
C ILE A 3 -0.26 16.98 3.60
N ARG A 4 -1.03 16.53 2.60
CA ARG A 4 -0.61 15.52 1.63
C ARG A 4 -0.75 16.05 0.23
N ILE A 5 0.34 16.05 -0.51
CA ILE A 5 0.39 16.51 -1.90
C ILE A 5 0.80 15.31 -2.76
N ARG A 6 -0.07 14.91 -3.69
CA ARG A 6 0.27 13.88 -4.67
C ARG A 6 1.09 14.53 -5.78
N LEU A 7 2.28 14.01 -6.02
CA LEU A 7 3.19 14.48 -7.06
C LEU A 7 3.53 13.30 -7.99
N PRO A 8 3.99 13.56 -9.22
CA PRO A 8 4.57 12.49 -10.04
C PRO A 8 5.66 11.73 -9.26
N GLY A 9 5.57 10.40 -9.23
CA GLY A 9 6.52 9.53 -8.52
C GLY A 9 6.26 9.33 -7.02
N GLY A 10 5.29 9.99 -6.39
CA GLY A 10 4.99 9.73 -4.98
C GLY A 10 4.03 10.71 -4.29
N THR A 11 4.04 10.68 -2.97
CA THR A 11 3.26 11.60 -2.13
C THR A 11 4.18 12.32 -1.16
N LEU A 12 4.15 13.64 -1.22
CA LEU A 12 4.79 14.49 -0.23
C LEU A 12 3.85 14.68 0.96
N LYS A 13 4.34 14.42 2.17
CA LYS A 13 3.59 14.63 3.41
C LYS A 13 4.30 15.70 4.22
N ILE A 14 3.59 16.72 4.65
CA ILE A 14 4.12 17.78 5.51
C ILE A 14 3.46 17.64 6.87
N LYS A 15 4.28 17.55 7.92
CA LYS A 15 3.88 17.27 9.30
C LYS A 15 4.60 18.18 10.28
N LYS A 16 4.07 18.30 11.50
CA LYS A 16 4.81 18.85 12.64
C LYS A 16 5.67 17.76 13.30
N LYS A 17 6.66 18.17 14.12
CA LYS A 17 7.58 17.26 14.83
C LYS A 17 6.85 16.16 15.61
N ASP A 18 5.78 16.53 16.31
CA ASP A 18 5.04 15.63 17.21
C ASP A 18 4.20 14.59 16.44
N GLU A 19 4.05 14.77 15.13
CA GLU A 19 3.26 13.89 14.26
C GLU A 19 4.12 12.93 13.43
N LEU A 20 5.44 12.96 13.64
CA LEU A 20 6.36 12.06 12.98
C LEU A 20 6.17 10.62 13.46
N ARG A 21 5.98 9.71 12.52
CA ARG A 21 5.91 8.27 12.78
C ARG A 21 7.30 7.73 13.11
N ARG A 22 7.37 6.61 13.82
CA ARG A 22 8.64 5.93 14.17
C ARG A 22 9.56 5.71 12.94
N ARG A 23 9.01 5.40 11.76
CA ARG A 23 9.81 5.25 10.51
C ARG A 23 10.42 6.57 10.02
N GLU A 24 9.68 7.66 10.16
CA GLU A 24 10.12 9.01 9.78
C GLU A 24 11.17 9.52 10.79
N GLN A 25 10.96 9.28 12.09
CA GLN A 25 11.95 9.56 13.14
C GLN A 25 13.24 8.78 12.97
N LYS A 26 13.14 7.49 12.58
CA LYS A 26 14.29 6.62 12.26
C LYS A 26 14.88 6.87 10.87
N ARG A 27 14.40 7.90 10.14
CA ARG A 27 14.85 8.26 8.77
C ARG A 27 14.86 7.09 7.77
N GLN A 28 13.95 6.13 7.94
CA GLN A 28 13.79 5.01 7.00
C GLN A 28 13.11 5.42 5.69
N VAL A 29 12.60 6.64 5.64
CA VAL A 29 12.09 7.30 4.45
C VAL A 29 12.76 8.66 4.35
N PRO A 30 12.84 9.27 3.15
CA PRO A 30 13.40 10.59 3.01
C PRO A 30 12.58 11.60 3.82
N VAL A 31 13.25 12.27 4.76
CA VAL A 31 12.68 13.33 5.60
C VAL A 31 13.56 14.56 5.50
N LEU A 32 12.95 15.71 5.20
CA LEU A 32 13.57 17.03 5.21
C LEU A 32 12.91 17.88 6.28
N GLN A 33 13.70 18.49 7.16
CA GLN A 33 13.20 19.43 8.17
C GLN A 33 13.30 20.86 7.64
N VAL A 34 12.20 21.61 7.69
CA VAL A 34 12.13 23.02 7.33
C VAL A 34 11.45 23.76 8.48
N GLY A 35 12.26 24.47 9.27
CA GLY A 35 11.80 25.08 10.53
C GLY A 35 11.18 24.04 11.47
N ASN A 36 9.91 24.26 11.82
CA ASN A 36 9.14 23.39 12.72
C ASN A 36 8.32 22.31 11.98
N TYR A 37 8.47 22.24 10.65
CA TYR A 37 7.80 21.28 9.80
C TYR A 37 8.76 20.23 9.28
N PHE A 38 8.23 19.04 9.06
CA PHE A 38 8.92 17.90 8.51
C PHE A 38 8.21 17.48 7.24
N ILE A 39 8.96 17.51 6.15
CA ILE A 39 8.56 17.09 4.82
C ILE A 39 9.03 15.65 4.65
N VAL A 40 8.10 14.74 4.37
CA VAL A 40 8.34 13.31 4.21
C VAL A 40 7.96 12.91 2.80
N TRP A 41 8.90 12.34 2.04
CA TRP A 41 8.62 11.79 0.73
C TRP A 41 8.22 10.32 0.81
N TRP A 42 7.08 9.97 0.22
CA TRP A 42 6.63 8.59 0.10
C TRP A 42 6.62 8.18 -1.38
N PRO A 43 7.58 7.37 -1.85
CA PRO A 43 7.63 6.90 -3.23
C PRO A 43 6.39 6.08 -3.60
N SER A 44 5.92 6.19 -4.85
CA SER A 44 4.79 5.38 -5.34
C SER A 44 5.06 3.87 -5.27
N SER A 45 6.31 3.44 -5.45
CA SER A 45 6.75 2.04 -5.32
C SER A 45 6.66 1.50 -3.89
N MET A 46 6.64 2.37 -2.87
CA MET A 46 6.37 1.97 -1.48
C MET A 46 4.87 1.95 -1.17
N SER A 47 4.03 2.32 -2.14
CA SER A 47 2.58 2.34 -2.01
C SER A 47 1.91 1.07 -2.55
N ASP A 48 2.71 0.08 -2.98
CA ASP A 48 2.32 -1.31 -3.28
C ASP A 48 1.80 -2.02 -2.01
N ARG A 49 0.66 -1.54 -1.50
CA ARG A 49 -0.36 -2.50 -1.11
C ARG A 49 -0.98 -2.96 -2.42
N PRO A 50 -0.90 -4.25 -2.78
CA PRO A 50 -1.71 -4.75 -3.87
C PRO A 50 -3.15 -4.37 -3.52
N SER A 51 -3.76 -3.52 -4.36
CA SER A 51 -5.20 -3.34 -4.28
C SER A 51 -5.78 -4.74 -4.41
N SER A 52 -6.62 -5.10 -3.46
CA SER A 52 -7.32 -6.37 -3.43
C SER A 52 -8.27 -6.45 -4.64
N THR A 53 -7.76 -6.77 -5.82
CA THR A 53 -8.59 -7.34 -6.87
C THR A 53 -8.65 -8.83 -6.59
N LYS A 54 -9.77 -9.25 -5.97
CA LYS A 54 -10.14 -10.66 -5.81
C LYS A 54 -9.96 -11.39 -7.15
N LYS A 55 -8.94 -12.23 -7.28
CA LYS A 55 -9.02 -13.42 -8.13
C LYS A 55 -9.41 -14.59 -7.24
N SER A 56 -10.70 -14.70 -6.94
CA SER A 56 -11.29 -15.99 -6.59
C SER A 56 -11.70 -16.66 -7.90
N GLY A 57 -10.70 -17.13 -8.66
CA GLY A 57 -10.90 -18.09 -9.73
C GLY A 57 -10.58 -19.45 -9.14
N ALA A 58 -11.65 -20.17 -8.78
CA ALA A 58 -11.76 -21.60 -8.47
C ALA A 58 -10.43 -22.40 -8.40
N HIS A 59 -10.07 -22.80 -7.18
CA HIS A 59 -9.27 -24.01 -6.97
C HIS A 59 -10.25 -25.18 -6.89
N ASP A 60 -10.07 -26.13 -7.79
CA ASP A 60 -10.32 -27.58 -7.69
C ASP A 60 -11.50 -28.09 -6.84
N HIS A 61 -12.49 -28.65 -7.54
CA HIS A 61 -13.08 -29.94 -7.14
C HIS A 61 -13.73 -30.62 -8.35
N ALA A 62 -13.02 -31.54 -8.99
CA ALA A 62 -13.67 -32.70 -9.61
C ALA A 62 -13.95 -33.69 -8.48
N PRO A 63 -15.16 -34.25 -8.40
CA PRO A 63 -15.25 -35.70 -8.56
C PRO A 63 -16.51 -36.18 -9.31
N ASP A 64 -16.26 -37.23 -10.09
CA ASP A 64 -17.06 -38.46 -10.20
C ASP A 64 -18.50 -38.39 -10.71
N ASP A 65 -18.58 -38.55 -12.04
CA ASP A 65 -19.38 -39.56 -12.77
C ASP A 65 -20.71 -40.04 -12.14
N PRO A 66 -21.86 -39.57 -12.66
CA PRO A 66 -23.12 -40.27 -12.53
C PRO A 66 -23.54 -40.86 -13.89
N ASP A 67 -23.46 -42.19 -13.95
CA ASP A 67 -24.52 -43.04 -14.50
C ASP A 67 -25.05 -42.64 -15.90
N HIS A 68 -24.37 -43.09 -16.95
CA HIS A 68 -24.92 -42.99 -18.31
C HIS A 68 -24.54 -44.17 -19.20
N ALA A 69 -24.97 -45.38 -18.85
CA ALA A 69 -25.18 -46.44 -19.84
C ALA A 69 -26.16 -47.52 -19.35
N ALA A 70 -27.42 -47.15 -19.19
CA ALA A 70 -28.50 -48.07 -19.53
C ALA A 70 -28.55 -48.22 -21.07
N ARG A 71 -27.88 -49.25 -21.61
CA ARG A 71 -28.25 -49.99 -22.84
C ARG A 71 -27.29 -51.13 -23.13
#